data_AF-A0A8F9TTW8-F1
#
_entry.id   AF-A0A8F9TTW8-F1
#
_cell.length_a   1.000
_cell.length_b   1.000
_cell.length_c   1.000
_cell.angle_alpha   90.00
_cell.angle_beta   90.00
_cell.angle_gamma   90.00
#
_symmetry.space_group_name_H-M   'P 1'
#
loop_
_entity.id
_entity.type
_entity.pdbx_description
1 polymer ?
#
loop_
_entity_poly.entity_id
_entity_poly.type
_entity_poly.pdbx_seq_one_letter_code
_entity_poly.pdbx_strand_id
1 'polypeptide(L)'
;MSTTAPTPARSPAKAALTIGALGVVFGDIGTSPLYSMRECLAQIDPTARAAGVIGILSLMLWALIIVVCIKYIGLVTRADNRGEGGIFTLLALSHTRNDPRRNSLNFTVLIILAGAALLYGDSVITPAISVLSAAEGLKTVSPAFDHYIPLIACVILAGLFWMQRHGTHAIGRIFGPVMLTWFTVLGLLGLWHIHESPQVLAALNPLAGVRLLLNSPGTAFILLGSVVLTITGAEALYADMGHFGRPAIMRAWFLFAFPGLLLNYFGQGAHVLQNPASVDNPFFALAPAGWPQLALTLLSVVAAVIASQAVISGAYSLTRSAIQLGYFPRLKITHTNAAQEGQIFVPLINSALAIVSILVVATFKSSDRLASAYGIAVTGTMVVTTYAFFHVARRHWHWPLWRAVTVCSLFMAVDLTFFIATLHKFADGGWLPIAIALAVIVIMHTWKRGKNEIQEKVYSRALAELELSQISQSKSIVRVPGSAVFMAGSPRGVPLALLHHLKANKCLQQTVVLMTIINEELPHVADDERLTIEDHGNGVWRAICRYGYMETPDVSSIMQRVRERDVPLNPQGATFYFNREMIISGGSAKMWEWQKSFYAFLSRNARPVKDYYQIVPTQIIEIGLPIQL
;
A
#
# COMPACT_ATOMS: atom_id res chain seq x y z
N MET A 1 18.47 4.23 27.83
CA MET A 1 19.07 5.55 28.11
C MET A 1 19.37 6.23 26.77
N SER A 2 19.27 7.57 26.75
CA SER A 2 19.37 8.53 25.63
C SER A 2 18.43 8.33 24.43
N THR A 3 17.22 8.85 24.55
CA THR A 3 16.38 9.26 23.43
C THR A 3 17.04 10.44 22.70
N THR A 4 17.71 10.17 21.58
CA THR A 4 18.14 11.23 20.66
C THR A 4 16.91 11.81 19.98
N ALA A 5 16.51 13.01 20.38
CA ALA A 5 15.55 13.81 19.64
C ALA A 5 16.09 14.05 18.21
N PRO A 6 15.25 13.98 17.16
CA PRO A 6 15.71 14.20 15.80
C PRO A 6 16.20 15.64 15.64
N THR A 7 17.46 15.79 15.24
CA THR A 7 18.10 17.08 14.95
C THR A 7 17.27 17.81 13.89
N PRO A 8 16.93 19.11 14.07
CA PRO A 8 16.14 19.84 13.08
C PRO A 8 16.91 19.91 11.75
N ALA A 9 16.37 19.29 10.71
CA ALA A 9 16.97 19.30 9.38
C ALA A 9 17.25 20.74 8.90
N ARG A 10 18.44 20.97 8.31
CA ARG A 10 18.84 22.27 7.73
C ARG A 10 17.82 22.70 6.65
N SER A 11 17.59 24.01 6.50
CA SER A 11 16.66 24.62 5.51
C SER A 11 16.68 23.99 4.10
N PRO A 12 17.85 23.75 3.45
CA PRO A 12 17.88 23.12 2.13
C PRO A 12 17.39 21.67 2.12
N ALA A 13 17.64 20.89 3.19
CA ALA A 13 17.13 19.53 3.32
C ALA A 13 15.60 19.52 3.47
N LYS A 14 15.04 20.53 4.16
CA LYS A 14 13.59 20.71 4.32
C LYS A 14 12.89 21.03 3.00
N ALA A 15 13.52 21.80 2.11
CA ALA A 15 12.99 22.12 0.79
C ALA A 15 13.06 20.92 -0.16
N ALA A 16 14.19 20.21 -0.17
CA ALA A 16 14.37 18.99 -0.96
C ALA A 16 13.35 17.91 -0.59
N LEU A 17 13.06 17.71 0.70
CA LEU A 17 12.01 16.78 1.15
C LEU A 17 10.61 17.20 0.71
N THR A 18 10.30 18.50 0.73
CA THR A 18 9.01 19.02 0.24
C THR A 18 8.85 18.82 -1.26
N ILE A 19 9.89 19.09 -2.05
CA ILE A 19 9.87 18.85 -3.51
C ILE A 19 9.79 17.34 -3.80
N GLY A 20 10.51 16.51 -3.05
CA GLY A 20 10.42 15.04 -3.15
C GLY A 20 9.01 14.53 -2.86
N ALA A 21 8.38 15.02 -1.78
CA ALA A 21 7.01 14.68 -1.44
C ALA A 21 6.03 15.12 -2.54
N LEU A 22 6.25 16.27 -3.18
CA LEU A 22 5.45 16.73 -4.32
C LEU A 22 5.48 15.73 -5.48
N GLY A 23 6.65 15.16 -5.76
CA GLY A 23 6.86 14.20 -6.84
C GLY A 23 6.20 12.84 -6.59
N VAL A 24 6.30 12.33 -5.36
CA VAL A 24 5.88 10.94 -5.06
C VAL A 24 4.45 10.89 -4.50
N VAL A 25 4.07 11.83 -3.63
CA VAL A 25 2.81 11.73 -2.89
C VAL A 25 1.63 12.34 -3.65
N PHE A 26 1.88 13.41 -4.40
CA PHE A 26 0.82 14.22 -5.02
C PHE A 26 0.65 13.96 -6.53
N GLY A 27 1.29 12.92 -7.07
CA GLY A 27 1.13 12.52 -8.46
C GLY A 27 -0.32 12.15 -8.78
N ASP A 28 -0.90 11.23 -8.01
CA ASP A 28 -2.26 10.70 -8.22
C ASP A 28 -3.32 11.82 -8.23
N ILE A 29 -3.54 12.46 -7.08
CA ILE A 29 -4.47 13.59 -6.94
C ILE A 29 -4.12 14.78 -7.85
N GLY A 30 -2.83 14.92 -8.21
CA GLY A 30 -2.33 15.97 -9.10
C GLY A 30 -2.79 15.80 -10.55
N THR A 31 -3.12 14.58 -10.98
CA THR A 31 -3.54 14.27 -12.35
C THR A 31 -5.06 14.20 -12.52
N SER A 32 -5.82 14.18 -11.42
CA SER A 32 -7.28 14.27 -11.41
C SER A 32 -7.89 15.37 -12.30
N PRO A 33 -7.31 16.58 -12.43
CA PRO A 33 -7.88 17.62 -13.30
C PRO A 33 -8.00 17.24 -14.78
N LEU A 34 -7.29 16.20 -15.24
CA LEU A 34 -7.40 15.68 -16.61
C LEU A 34 -8.79 15.14 -16.94
N TYR A 35 -9.53 14.68 -15.92
CA TYR A 35 -10.82 14.01 -16.10
C TYR A 35 -11.93 14.54 -15.19
N SER A 36 -11.67 15.00 -13.95
CA SER A 36 -12.75 15.24 -12.97
C SER A 36 -13.80 16.26 -13.43
N MET A 37 -13.38 17.39 -13.99
CA MET A 37 -14.32 18.45 -14.41
C MET A 37 -15.16 18.00 -15.60
N ARG A 38 -14.53 17.35 -16.58
CA ARG A 38 -15.22 16.79 -17.74
C ARG A 38 -16.29 15.78 -17.32
N GLU A 39 -15.95 14.88 -16.38
CA GLU A 39 -16.90 13.90 -15.84
C GLU A 39 -18.06 14.54 -15.07
N CYS A 40 -17.84 15.66 -14.38
CA CYS A 40 -18.93 16.40 -13.75
C CYS A 40 -19.83 17.10 -14.79
N LEU A 41 -19.24 17.67 -15.84
CA LEU A 41 -19.99 18.35 -16.91
C LEU A 41 -20.76 17.39 -17.81
N ALA A 42 -20.31 16.14 -17.94
CA ALA A 42 -21.03 15.09 -18.65
C ALA A 42 -22.37 14.74 -17.98
N GLN A 43 -22.52 15.01 -16.67
CA GLN A 43 -23.76 14.78 -15.92
C GLN A 43 -24.75 15.95 -15.98
N ILE A 44 -24.38 17.06 -16.62
CA ILE A 44 -25.23 18.24 -16.76
C ILE A 44 -25.50 18.49 -18.25
N ASP A 45 -26.77 18.72 -18.57
CA ASP A 45 -27.18 19.12 -19.91
C ASP A 45 -26.39 20.35 -20.38
N PRO A 46 -25.92 20.39 -21.64
CA PRO A 46 -25.13 21.51 -22.16
C PRO A 46 -25.74 22.90 -21.92
N THR A 47 -27.07 23.00 -22.00
CA THR A 47 -27.83 24.24 -21.76
C THR A 47 -27.83 24.69 -20.30
N ALA A 48 -27.64 23.76 -19.36
CA ALA A 48 -27.60 24.03 -17.92
C ALA A 48 -26.17 24.14 -17.36
N ARG A 49 -25.13 23.84 -18.16
CA ARG A 49 -23.72 23.87 -17.70
C ARG A 49 -23.32 25.22 -17.11
N ALA A 50 -23.64 26.33 -17.77
CA ALA A 50 -23.29 27.66 -17.27
C ALA A 50 -23.90 27.94 -15.88
N ALA A 51 -25.11 27.46 -15.62
CA ALA A 51 -25.78 27.60 -14.32
C ALA A 51 -25.23 26.61 -13.26
N GLY A 52 -24.80 25.42 -13.69
CA GLY A 52 -24.33 24.34 -12.80
C GLY A 52 -22.85 24.41 -12.42
N VAL A 53 -21.99 24.99 -13.25
CA VAL A 53 -20.52 25.00 -13.08
C VAL A 53 -20.09 25.58 -11.74
N ILE A 54 -20.69 26.70 -11.30
CA ILE A 54 -20.33 27.32 -10.01
C ILE A 54 -20.63 26.37 -8.84
N GLY A 55 -21.75 25.63 -8.92
CA GLY A 55 -22.11 24.61 -7.94
C GLY A 55 -21.14 23.43 -7.94
N ILE A 56 -20.74 22.95 -9.14
CA ILE A 56 -19.71 21.90 -9.28
C ILE A 56 -18.40 22.35 -8.63
N LEU A 57 -17.89 23.53 -9.00
CA LEU A 57 -16.64 24.07 -8.46
C LEU A 57 -16.69 24.19 -6.94
N SER A 58 -17.83 24.63 -6.40
CA SER A 58 -18.04 24.70 -4.96
C SER A 58 -17.96 23.31 -4.33
N LEU A 59 -18.62 22.29 -4.89
CA LEU A 59 -18.56 20.93 -4.36
C LEU A 59 -17.14 20.36 -4.42
N MET A 60 -16.40 20.58 -5.52
CA MET A 60 -15.00 20.16 -5.66
C MET A 60 -14.09 20.80 -4.62
N LEU A 61 -14.17 22.14 -4.47
CA LEU A 61 -13.39 22.87 -3.47
C LEU A 61 -13.64 22.35 -2.06
N TRP A 62 -14.91 22.24 -1.67
CA TRP A 62 -15.26 21.84 -0.31
C TRP A 62 -15.00 20.35 -0.06
N ALA A 63 -15.06 19.50 -1.08
CA ALA A 63 -14.59 18.12 -1.00
C ALA A 63 -13.07 18.06 -0.71
N LEU A 64 -12.24 18.83 -1.44
CA LEU A 64 -10.80 18.94 -1.19
C LEU A 64 -10.51 19.46 0.23
N ILE A 65 -11.22 20.50 0.68
CA ILE A 65 -11.04 21.04 2.03
C ILE A 65 -11.43 20.02 3.10
N ILE A 66 -12.63 19.44 3.03
CA ILE A 66 -13.16 18.58 4.09
C ILE A 66 -12.41 17.25 4.13
N VAL A 67 -12.25 16.61 2.97
CA VAL A 67 -11.62 15.29 2.88
C VAL A 67 -10.10 15.42 2.98
N VAL A 68 -9.45 16.18 2.10
CA VAL A 68 -7.98 16.16 2.05
C VAL A 68 -7.37 17.03 3.14
N CYS A 69 -7.79 18.29 3.27
CA CYS A 69 -7.18 19.22 4.25
C CYS A 69 -7.55 18.87 5.69
N ILE A 70 -8.85 18.70 5.99
CA ILE A 70 -9.34 18.52 7.36
C ILE A 70 -9.21 17.05 7.81
N LYS A 71 -9.80 16.10 7.06
CA LYS A 71 -9.79 14.68 7.45
C LYS A 71 -8.39 14.08 7.34
N TYR A 72 -7.79 14.03 6.15
CA TYR A 72 -6.51 13.34 5.94
C TYR A 72 -5.32 14.09 6.57
N ILE A 73 -5.05 15.32 6.12
CA ILE A 73 -3.89 16.09 6.58
C ILE A 73 -4.06 16.60 8.03
N GLY A 74 -5.28 17.00 8.40
CA GLY A 74 -5.59 17.52 9.71
C GLY A 74 -5.56 16.45 10.81
N LEU A 75 -6.13 15.26 10.53
CA LEU A 75 -6.37 14.23 11.55
C LEU A 75 -5.73 12.88 11.25
N VAL A 76 -6.04 12.23 10.11
CA VAL A 76 -5.61 10.84 9.85
C VAL A 76 -4.08 10.71 9.82
N THR A 77 -3.37 11.66 9.20
CA THR A 77 -1.89 11.68 9.17
C THR A 77 -1.24 11.89 10.54
N ARG A 78 -2.00 12.20 11.61
CA ARG A 78 -1.45 12.20 12.97
C ARG A 78 -1.46 10.81 13.61
N ALA A 79 -2.16 9.85 13.01
CA ALA A 79 -2.24 8.48 13.49
C ALA A 79 -1.09 7.65 12.91
N ASP A 80 0.16 8.07 13.13
CA ASP A 80 1.32 7.34 12.64
C ASP A 80 1.79 6.26 13.63
N ASN A 81 2.47 5.25 13.11
CA ASN A 81 3.19 4.26 13.91
C ASN A 81 4.66 4.30 13.54
N ARG A 82 5.48 4.96 14.36
CA ARG A 82 6.92 5.18 14.10
C ARG A 82 7.17 5.94 12.78
N GLY A 83 6.31 6.90 12.44
CA GLY A 83 6.39 7.67 11.19
C GLY A 83 5.73 7.01 9.98
N GLU A 84 5.39 5.72 10.04
CA GLU A 84 4.63 5.02 9.01
C GLU A 84 3.14 5.37 9.09
N GLY A 85 2.46 5.38 7.94
CA GLY A 85 1.02 5.63 7.83
C GLY A 85 0.32 4.56 7.01
N GLY A 86 -0.89 4.84 6.55
CA GLY A 86 -1.71 3.92 5.75
C GLY A 86 -2.67 3.02 6.55
N ILE A 87 -3.49 2.28 5.82
CA ILE A 87 -4.61 1.50 6.39
C ILE A 87 -4.15 0.35 7.31
N PHE A 88 -3.03 -0.30 7.01
CA PHE A 88 -2.44 -1.31 7.88
C PHE A 88 -1.81 -0.71 9.14
N THR A 89 -1.38 0.55 9.10
CA THR A 89 -0.98 1.29 10.30
C THR A 89 -2.18 1.55 11.20
N LEU A 90 -3.34 1.94 10.63
CA LEU A 90 -4.58 2.04 11.42
C LEU A 90 -4.99 0.69 12.01
N LEU A 91 -4.83 -0.42 11.26
CA LEU A 91 -5.08 -1.76 11.79
C LEU A 91 -4.16 -2.06 12.99
N ALA A 92 -2.87 -1.78 12.86
CA ALA A 92 -1.89 -2.01 13.92
C ALA A 92 -2.19 -1.16 15.17
N LEU A 93 -2.55 0.10 15.00
CA LEU A 93 -2.90 1.03 16.09
C LEU A 93 -4.28 0.77 16.71
N SER A 94 -5.19 0.11 15.99
CA SER A 94 -6.52 -0.27 16.49
C SER A 94 -6.49 -1.38 17.54
N HIS A 95 -5.37 -2.10 17.67
CA HIS A 95 -5.17 -3.18 18.64
C HIS A 95 -4.11 -2.77 19.67
N THR A 96 -4.35 -3.05 20.95
CA THR A 96 -3.32 -2.89 21.98
C THR A 96 -2.34 -4.07 21.95
N ARG A 97 -1.09 -3.84 22.38
CA ARG A 97 0.01 -4.84 22.33
C ARG A 97 -0.33 -6.18 23.00
N ASN A 98 -1.20 -6.16 24.00
CA ASN A 98 -1.65 -7.33 24.78
C ASN A 98 -3.07 -7.80 24.42
N ASP A 99 -3.69 -7.31 23.33
CA ASP A 99 -5.03 -7.74 22.94
C ASP A 99 -5.00 -9.20 22.44
N PRO A 100 -5.63 -10.16 23.14
CA PRO A 100 -5.71 -11.55 22.69
C PRO A 100 -6.43 -11.68 21.34
N ARG A 101 -7.19 -10.66 20.92
CA ARG A 101 -7.90 -10.60 19.64
C ARG A 101 -7.03 -10.15 18.47
N ARG A 102 -5.79 -9.71 18.70
CA ARG A 102 -4.86 -9.23 17.66
C ARG A 102 -4.61 -10.26 16.55
N ASN A 103 -4.72 -11.56 16.87
CA ASN A 103 -4.58 -12.64 15.88
C ASN A 103 -5.90 -13.19 15.34
N SER A 104 -7.04 -12.71 15.84
CA SER A 104 -8.37 -13.16 15.42
C SER A 104 -8.87 -12.37 14.21
N LEU A 105 -9.58 -13.05 13.30
CA LEU A 105 -10.30 -12.43 12.17
C LEU A 105 -11.64 -11.85 12.66
N ASN A 106 -11.56 -10.89 13.58
CA ASN A 106 -12.75 -10.21 14.09
C ASN A 106 -13.34 -9.27 13.03
N PHE A 107 -14.60 -8.89 13.20
CA PHE A 107 -15.32 -8.03 12.27
C PHE A 107 -14.58 -6.72 11.92
N THR A 108 -13.98 -6.05 12.91
CA THR A 108 -13.14 -4.86 12.70
C THR A 108 -11.95 -5.13 11.80
N VAL A 109 -11.24 -6.26 12.00
CA VAL A 109 -10.11 -6.66 11.16
C VAL A 109 -10.59 -6.91 9.74
N LEU A 110 -11.70 -7.62 9.55
CA LEU A 110 -12.26 -7.90 8.22
C LEU A 110 -12.63 -6.62 7.46
N ILE A 111 -13.25 -5.64 8.14
CA ILE A 111 -13.54 -4.33 7.53
C ILE A 111 -12.26 -3.64 7.07
N ILE A 112 -11.24 -3.59 7.93
CA ILE A 112 -9.97 -2.92 7.60
C ILE A 112 -9.22 -3.65 6.48
N LEU A 113 -9.24 -5.00 6.48
CA LEU A 113 -8.72 -5.81 5.38
C LEU A 113 -9.49 -5.55 4.08
N ALA A 114 -10.81 -5.34 4.14
CA ALA A 114 -11.60 -5.00 2.97
C ALA A 114 -11.19 -3.65 2.39
N GLY A 115 -10.98 -2.61 3.23
CA GLY A 115 -10.45 -1.33 2.75
C GLY A 115 -9.04 -1.45 2.17
N ALA A 116 -8.16 -2.25 2.80
CA ALA A 116 -6.84 -2.52 2.24
C ALA A 116 -6.92 -3.23 0.89
N ALA A 117 -7.88 -4.14 0.71
CA ALA A 117 -8.09 -4.83 -0.56
C ALA A 117 -8.65 -3.90 -1.65
N LEU A 118 -9.52 -2.94 -1.31
CA LEU A 118 -10.03 -1.93 -2.24
C LEU A 118 -8.90 -1.06 -2.81
N LEU A 119 -7.87 -0.75 -2.02
CA LEU A 119 -6.67 -0.04 -2.50
C LEU A 119 -5.89 -0.79 -3.59
N TYR A 120 -5.93 -2.14 -3.62
CA TYR A 120 -5.35 -2.89 -4.74
C TYR A 120 -6.15 -2.70 -6.03
N GLY A 121 -7.48 -2.57 -5.91
CA GLY A 121 -8.34 -2.24 -7.05
C GLY A 121 -8.01 -0.85 -7.61
N ASP A 122 -7.87 0.14 -6.72
CA ASP A 122 -7.41 1.48 -7.10
C ASP A 122 -6.02 1.46 -7.77
N SER A 123 -5.11 0.61 -7.26
CA SER A 123 -3.76 0.45 -7.81
C SER A 123 -3.69 -0.06 -9.26
N VAL A 124 -4.78 -0.65 -9.74
CA VAL A 124 -4.94 -1.08 -11.14
C VAL A 124 -5.59 0.02 -11.98
N ILE A 125 -6.60 0.70 -11.44
CA ILE A 125 -7.37 1.68 -12.22
C ILE A 125 -6.61 2.99 -12.39
N THR A 126 -5.92 3.48 -11.37
CA THR A 126 -5.25 4.79 -11.43
C THR A 126 -4.21 4.89 -12.56
N PRO A 127 -3.31 3.91 -12.77
CA PRO A 127 -2.42 3.95 -13.93
C PRO A 127 -3.17 3.95 -15.27
N ALA A 128 -4.23 3.16 -15.37
CA ALA A 128 -5.03 3.04 -16.58
C ALA A 128 -5.73 4.37 -16.92
N ILE A 129 -6.46 4.96 -15.97
CA ILE A 129 -7.21 6.21 -16.20
C ILE A 129 -6.29 7.40 -16.40
N SER A 130 -5.19 7.52 -15.64
CA SER A 130 -4.29 8.67 -15.73
C SER A 130 -3.55 8.69 -17.05
N VAL A 131 -2.97 7.55 -17.47
CA VAL A 131 -2.22 7.46 -18.73
C VAL A 131 -3.17 7.61 -19.93
N LEU A 132 -4.36 7.01 -19.87
CA LEU A 132 -5.35 7.14 -20.93
C LEU A 132 -5.85 8.59 -21.09
N SER A 133 -6.18 9.25 -19.98
CA SER A 133 -6.63 10.67 -19.98
C SER A 133 -5.53 11.62 -20.46
N ALA A 134 -4.27 11.34 -20.13
CA ALA A 134 -3.15 12.12 -20.62
C ALA A 134 -2.93 11.92 -22.14
N ALA A 135 -3.01 10.68 -22.62
CA ALA A 135 -2.87 10.35 -24.03
C ALA A 135 -3.99 10.95 -24.90
N GLU A 136 -5.19 11.13 -24.35
CA GLU A 136 -6.31 11.81 -25.04
C GLU A 136 -6.03 13.26 -25.39
N GLY A 137 -5.05 13.91 -24.76
CA GLY A 137 -4.58 15.24 -25.18
C GLY A 137 -4.13 15.28 -26.65
N LEU A 138 -3.64 14.16 -27.19
CA LEU A 138 -3.24 14.07 -28.61
C LEU A 138 -4.40 14.29 -29.58
N LYS A 139 -5.64 14.04 -29.16
CA LYS A 139 -6.85 14.30 -29.96
C LYS A 139 -7.00 15.79 -30.29
N THR A 140 -6.57 16.65 -29.38
CA THR A 140 -6.63 18.11 -29.57
C THR A 140 -5.61 18.61 -30.58
N VAL A 141 -4.51 17.88 -30.76
CA VAL A 141 -3.48 18.17 -31.77
C VAL A 141 -3.91 17.69 -33.15
N SER A 142 -4.45 16.46 -33.23
CA SER A 142 -5.07 15.93 -34.45
C SER A 142 -6.10 14.86 -34.13
N PRO A 143 -7.35 14.97 -34.65
CA PRO A 143 -8.36 13.93 -34.49
C PRO A 143 -7.94 12.55 -35.04
N ALA A 144 -6.94 12.48 -35.92
CA ALA A 144 -6.42 11.22 -36.46
C ALA A 144 -5.80 10.31 -35.38
N PHE A 145 -5.39 10.86 -34.23
CA PHE A 145 -4.84 10.07 -33.14
C PHE A 145 -5.90 9.30 -32.35
N ASP A 146 -7.20 9.58 -32.52
CA ASP A 146 -8.29 8.98 -31.72
C ASP A 146 -8.24 7.44 -31.71
N HIS A 147 -7.94 6.82 -32.86
CA HIS A 147 -7.82 5.36 -32.97
C HIS A 147 -6.56 4.79 -32.31
N TYR A 148 -5.50 5.58 -32.17
CA TYR A 148 -4.20 5.15 -31.65
C TYR A 148 -4.04 5.39 -30.14
N ILE A 149 -4.90 6.21 -29.52
CA ILE A 149 -4.84 6.54 -28.08
C ILE A 149 -4.75 5.28 -27.18
N PRO A 150 -5.61 4.24 -27.33
CA PRO A 150 -5.52 3.06 -26.47
C PRO A 150 -4.20 2.32 -26.63
N LEU A 151 -3.67 2.24 -27.86
CA LEU A 151 -2.40 1.58 -28.14
C LEU A 151 -1.24 2.36 -27.51
N ILE A 152 -1.23 3.68 -27.66
CA ILE A 152 -0.22 4.57 -27.06
C ILE A 152 -0.23 4.43 -25.55
N ALA A 153 -1.41 4.44 -24.92
CA ALA A 153 -1.55 4.27 -23.48
C ALA A 153 -1.03 2.89 -23.01
N CYS A 154 -1.35 1.81 -23.73
CA CYS A 154 -0.82 0.47 -23.45
C CYS A 154 0.71 0.41 -23.57
N VAL A 155 1.31 1.07 -24.57
CA VAL A 155 2.77 1.14 -24.74
C VAL A 155 3.42 1.91 -23.59
N ILE A 156 2.84 3.04 -23.18
CA ILE A 156 3.32 3.81 -22.02
C ILE A 156 3.26 2.95 -20.75
N LEU A 157 2.14 2.27 -20.48
CA LEU A 157 2.01 1.37 -19.34
C LEU A 157 3.00 0.20 -19.40
N ALA A 158 3.19 -0.43 -20.55
CA ALA A 158 4.15 -1.51 -20.70
C ALA A 158 5.58 -1.03 -20.39
N GLY A 159 5.98 0.13 -20.92
CA GLY A 159 7.27 0.76 -20.59
C GLY A 159 7.40 1.10 -19.11
N LEU A 160 6.35 1.65 -18.51
CA LEU A 160 6.28 1.98 -17.10
C LEU A 160 6.51 0.76 -16.20
N PHE A 161 5.74 -0.31 -16.41
CA PHE A 161 5.83 -1.54 -15.62
C PHE A 161 7.13 -2.31 -15.86
N TRP A 162 7.70 -2.22 -17.07
CA TRP A 162 9.00 -2.78 -17.40
C TRP A 162 10.15 -2.07 -16.68
N MET A 163 10.04 -0.74 -16.51
CA MET A 163 11.06 0.08 -15.85
C MET A 163 11.14 -0.18 -14.34
N GLN A 164 10.08 -0.69 -13.70
CA GLN A 164 10.01 -0.91 -12.24
C GLN A 164 11.17 -1.74 -11.67
N ARG A 165 11.65 -2.72 -12.44
CA ARG A 165 12.73 -3.63 -12.02
C ARG A 165 14.09 -2.96 -11.81
N HIS A 166 14.33 -1.81 -12.45
CA HIS A 166 15.62 -1.10 -12.37
C HIS A 166 15.71 -0.15 -11.16
N GLY A 167 14.64 -0.06 -10.35
CA GLY A 167 14.57 0.83 -9.20
C GLY A 167 14.28 2.29 -9.58
N THR A 168 13.57 2.99 -8.70
CA THR A 168 13.12 4.38 -8.91
C THR A 168 14.16 5.42 -8.46
N HIS A 169 15.36 5.01 -8.02
CA HIS A 169 16.34 5.91 -7.38
C HIS A 169 16.82 7.07 -8.28
N ALA A 170 17.14 6.81 -9.55
CA ALA A 170 17.59 7.86 -10.47
C ALA A 170 16.44 8.76 -10.93
N ILE A 171 15.24 8.20 -11.08
CA ILE A 171 14.07 8.87 -11.65
C ILE A 171 13.30 9.68 -10.60
N GLY A 172 13.28 9.20 -9.35
CA GLY A 172 12.60 9.86 -8.23
C GLY A 172 13.12 11.26 -7.90
N ARG A 173 14.38 11.56 -8.23
CA ARG A 173 14.96 12.91 -8.10
C ARG A 173 14.33 13.92 -9.08
N ILE A 174 13.84 13.44 -10.22
CA ILE A 174 13.25 14.25 -11.29
C ILE A 174 11.74 14.43 -11.05
N PHE A 175 11.08 13.51 -10.35
CA PHE A 175 9.64 13.58 -10.09
C PHE A 175 9.22 14.86 -9.38
N GLY A 176 9.95 15.27 -8.35
CA GLY A 176 9.64 16.50 -7.60
C GLY A 176 9.66 17.76 -8.46
N PRO A 177 10.77 18.07 -9.17
CA PRO A 177 10.84 19.20 -10.10
C PRO A 177 9.77 19.16 -11.21
N VAL A 178 9.48 17.99 -11.77
CA VAL A 178 8.45 17.86 -12.80
C VAL A 178 7.06 18.16 -12.23
N MET A 179 6.72 17.61 -11.05
CA MET A 179 5.43 17.89 -10.42
C MET A 179 5.31 19.35 -9.96
N LEU A 180 6.42 19.99 -9.56
CA LEU A 180 6.45 21.43 -9.29
C LEU A 180 6.11 22.22 -10.55
N THR A 181 6.71 21.85 -11.69
CA THR A 181 6.42 22.46 -12.99
C THR A 181 4.96 22.24 -13.37
N TRP A 182 4.45 21.02 -13.21
CA TRP A 182 3.05 20.66 -13.43
C TRP A 182 2.10 21.56 -12.64
N PHE A 183 2.19 21.60 -11.31
CA PHE A 183 1.29 22.43 -10.49
C PHE A 183 1.43 23.93 -10.77
N THR A 184 2.63 24.39 -11.14
CA THR A 184 2.84 25.79 -11.54
C THR A 184 2.12 26.10 -12.86
N VAL A 185 2.26 25.25 -13.87
CA VAL A 185 1.55 25.40 -15.16
C VAL A 185 0.04 25.34 -14.96
N LEU A 186 -0.45 24.40 -14.16
CA LEU A 186 -1.87 24.30 -13.79
C LEU A 186 -2.39 25.61 -13.15
N GLY A 187 -1.64 26.16 -12.20
CA GLY A 187 -1.99 27.40 -11.52
C GLY A 187 -1.98 28.62 -12.45
N LEU A 188 -0.97 28.74 -13.33
CA LEU A 188 -0.87 29.86 -14.27
C LEU A 188 -1.98 29.85 -15.32
N LEU A 189 -2.25 28.69 -15.95
CA LEU A 189 -3.36 28.55 -16.89
C LEU A 189 -4.71 28.81 -16.23
N GLY A 190 -4.86 28.35 -14.98
CA GLY A 190 -6.03 28.59 -14.16
C GLY A 190 -6.26 30.08 -13.88
N LEU A 191 -5.23 30.77 -13.40
CA LEU A 191 -5.27 32.21 -13.12
C LEU A 191 -5.64 33.05 -14.35
N TRP A 192 -5.11 32.69 -15.52
CA TRP A 192 -5.44 33.38 -16.76
C TRP A 192 -6.95 33.33 -17.03
N HIS A 193 -7.57 32.16 -17.01
CA HIS A 193 -9.01 32.03 -17.26
C HIS A 193 -9.87 32.66 -16.15
N ILE A 194 -9.44 32.57 -14.89
CA ILE A 194 -10.14 33.23 -13.76
C ILE A 194 -10.17 34.75 -13.97
N HIS A 195 -9.09 35.36 -14.47
CA HIS A 195 -9.05 36.78 -14.76
C HIS A 195 -10.10 37.19 -15.81
N GLU A 196 -10.33 36.35 -16.82
CA GLU A 196 -11.32 36.59 -17.87
C GLU A 196 -12.77 36.36 -17.40
N SER A 197 -12.99 35.50 -16.40
CA SER A 197 -14.33 35.21 -15.86
C SER A 197 -14.31 35.10 -14.33
N PRO A 198 -14.17 36.23 -13.61
CA PRO A 198 -14.02 36.24 -12.15
C PRO A 198 -15.26 35.77 -11.40
N GLN A 199 -16.40 35.61 -12.08
CA GLN A 199 -17.64 35.07 -11.53
C GLN A 199 -17.46 33.66 -10.93
N VAL A 200 -16.48 32.87 -11.41
CA VAL A 200 -16.18 31.55 -10.83
C VAL A 200 -15.78 31.62 -9.36
N LEU A 201 -15.26 32.75 -8.88
CA LEU A 201 -14.91 32.95 -7.48
C LEU A 201 -16.12 32.87 -6.53
N ALA A 202 -17.35 33.00 -7.06
CA ALA A 202 -18.56 32.73 -6.30
C ALA A 202 -18.63 31.30 -5.75
N ALA A 203 -17.91 30.35 -6.36
CA ALA A 203 -17.80 28.96 -5.90
C ALA A 203 -17.06 28.79 -4.55
N LEU A 204 -16.37 29.83 -4.07
CA LEU A 204 -15.79 29.82 -2.72
C LEU A 204 -16.88 29.70 -1.64
N ASN A 205 -18.09 30.19 -1.91
CA ASN A 205 -19.21 30.09 -1.00
C ASN A 205 -19.83 28.67 -1.06
N PRO A 206 -19.82 27.89 0.05
CA PRO A 206 -20.36 26.53 0.07
C PRO A 206 -21.85 26.48 -0.27
N LEU A 207 -22.58 27.58 -0.08
CA LEU A 207 -23.99 27.67 -0.45
C LEU A 207 -24.22 27.47 -1.95
N ALA A 208 -23.25 27.74 -2.81
CA ALA A 208 -23.37 27.48 -4.25
C ALA A 208 -23.50 25.97 -4.53
N GLY A 209 -22.65 25.15 -3.93
CA GLY A 209 -22.75 23.70 -3.99
C GLY A 209 -24.04 23.18 -3.35
N VAL A 210 -24.40 23.68 -2.16
CA VAL A 210 -25.63 23.28 -1.47
C VAL A 210 -26.88 23.60 -2.31
N ARG A 211 -26.95 24.77 -2.95
CA ARG A 211 -28.06 25.12 -3.84
C ARG A 211 -28.16 24.19 -5.03
N LEU A 212 -27.03 23.78 -5.62
CA LEU A 212 -27.02 22.77 -6.70
C LEU A 212 -27.60 21.44 -6.20
N LEU A 213 -27.22 21.00 -4.99
CA LEU A 213 -27.75 19.78 -4.39
C LEU A 213 -29.26 19.84 -4.13
N LEU A 214 -29.78 20.99 -3.69
CA LEU A 214 -31.19 21.17 -3.35
C LEU A 214 -32.09 21.38 -4.58
N ASN A 215 -31.61 22.10 -5.60
CA ASN A 215 -32.41 22.47 -6.77
C ASN A 215 -32.57 21.31 -7.76
N SER A 216 -31.65 20.34 -7.77
CA SER A 216 -31.67 19.22 -8.72
C SER A 216 -31.18 17.93 -8.05
N PRO A 217 -31.92 17.38 -7.06
CA PRO A 217 -31.42 16.32 -6.19
C PRO A 217 -31.01 15.04 -6.92
N GLY A 218 -31.71 14.66 -7.99
CA GLY A 218 -31.35 13.48 -8.81
C GLY A 218 -30.02 13.66 -9.55
N THR A 219 -29.90 14.74 -10.34
CA THR A 219 -28.67 15.08 -11.07
C THR A 219 -27.50 15.34 -10.12
N ALA A 220 -27.75 16.02 -9.01
CA ALA A 220 -26.78 16.29 -7.96
C ALA A 220 -26.20 15.03 -7.33
N PHE A 221 -27.02 14.00 -7.11
CA PHE A 221 -26.56 12.72 -6.57
C PHE A 221 -25.59 12.01 -7.53
N ILE A 222 -25.91 11.97 -8.83
CA ILE A 222 -25.02 11.41 -9.85
C ILE A 222 -23.72 12.21 -9.94
N LEU A 223 -23.85 13.54 -9.93
CA LEU A 223 -22.74 14.49 -9.99
C LEU A 223 -21.78 14.36 -8.81
N LEU A 224 -22.28 14.11 -7.60
CA LEU A 224 -21.43 13.81 -6.44
C LEU A 224 -20.54 12.59 -6.68
N GLY A 225 -21.01 11.59 -7.43
CA GLY A 225 -20.22 10.43 -7.85
C GLY A 225 -19.07 10.76 -8.81
N SER A 226 -19.16 11.89 -9.54
CA SER A 226 -18.06 12.43 -10.35
C SER A 226 -17.16 13.37 -9.56
N VAL A 227 -17.69 14.15 -8.62
CA VAL A 227 -16.90 15.05 -7.75
C VAL A 227 -15.86 14.28 -6.94
N VAL A 228 -16.15 13.02 -6.56
CA VAL A 228 -15.19 12.11 -5.90
C VAL A 228 -13.85 12.03 -6.63
N LEU A 229 -13.84 12.14 -7.95
CA LEU A 229 -12.62 12.06 -8.77
C LEU A 229 -11.61 13.17 -8.47
N THR A 230 -12.02 14.24 -7.77
CA THR A 230 -11.12 15.32 -7.34
C THR A 230 -10.32 14.99 -6.06
N ILE A 231 -10.79 14.02 -5.29
CA ILE A 231 -10.20 13.62 -4.00
C ILE A 231 -9.54 12.23 -4.07
N THR A 232 -9.47 11.63 -5.26
CA THR A 232 -8.76 10.36 -5.49
C THR A 232 -7.27 10.57 -5.24
N GLY A 233 -6.63 9.59 -4.62
CA GLY A 233 -5.26 9.71 -4.13
C GLY A 233 -5.12 10.32 -2.73
N ALA A 234 -6.22 10.68 -2.05
CA ALA A 234 -6.17 11.14 -0.67
C ALA A 234 -5.50 10.12 0.28
N GLU A 235 -5.69 8.82 0.01
CA GLU A 235 -5.07 7.73 0.76
C GLU A 235 -3.55 7.64 0.56
N ALA A 236 -3.04 8.03 -0.62
CA ALA A 236 -1.60 8.03 -0.89
C ALA A 236 -0.84 8.98 0.04
N LEU A 237 -1.45 10.13 0.40
CA LEU A 237 -0.89 11.06 1.39
C LEU A 237 -0.61 10.38 2.73
N TYR A 238 -1.46 9.43 3.11
CA TYR A 238 -1.32 8.74 4.36
C TYR A 238 -0.41 7.51 4.25
N ALA A 239 -0.44 6.79 3.12
CA ALA A 239 0.41 5.62 2.89
C ALA A 239 1.90 5.99 2.80
N ASP A 240 2.25 7.11 2.17
CA ASP A 240 3.66 7.51 1.92
C ASP A 240 4.28 8.34 3.06
N MET A 241 3.67 8.33 4.24
CA MET A 241 4.21 9.03 5.41
C MET A 241 5.59 8.50 5.83
N GLY A 242 5.85 7.21 5.67
CA GLY A 242 7.13 6.58 6.04
C GLY A 242 8.34 7.18 5.31
N HIS A 243 8.16 7.63 4.06
CA HIS A 243 9.26 8.13 3.22
C HIS A 243 9.59 9.61 3.46
N PHE A 244 8.57 10.45 3.66
CA PHE A 244 8.73 11.92 3.67
C PHE A 244 8.38 12.57 5.00
N GLY A 245 7.56 11.91 5.82
CA GLY A 245 7.00 12.44 7.04
C GLY A 245 5.92 13.52 6.82
N ARG A 246 5.05 13.66 7.82
CA ARG A 246 3.91 14.59 7.80
C ARG A 246 4.27 16.04 7.45
N PRO A 247 5.32 16.68 8.00
CA PRO A 247 5.60 18.09 7.73
C PRO A 247 6.00 18.38 6.28
N ALA A 248 6.61 17.42 5.58
CA ALA A 248 6.96 17.59 4.16
C ALA A 248 5.72 17.51 3.28
N ILE A 249 4.85 16.52 3.52
CA ILE A 249 3.57 16.32 2.84
C ILE A 249 2.67 17.55 3.02
N MET A 250 2.54 18.07 4.25
CA MET A 250 1.75 19.27 4.51
C MET A 250 2.22 20.49 3.71
N ARG A 251 3.54 20.75 3.69
CA ARG A 251 4.10 21.89 2.96
C ARG A 251 3.91 21.74 1.46
N ALA A 252 4.14 20.54 0.92
CA ALA A 252 3.94 20.26 -0.50
C ALA A 252 2.48 20.47 -0.91
N TRP A 253 1.53 20.04 -0.07
CA TRP A 253 0.11 20.26 -0.30
C TRP A 253 -0.26 21.75 -0.31
N PHE A 254 -0.04 22.46 0.79
CA PHE A 254 -0.54 23.83 0.95
C PHE A 254 0.20 24.87 0.10
N LEU A 255 1.46 24.62 -0.26
CA LEU A 255 2.24 25.57 -1.06
C LEU A 255 2.08 25.35 -2.57
N PHE A 256 1.88 24.12 -3.03
CA PHE A 256 1.94 23.78 -4.46
C PHE A 256 0.71 23.03 -4.94
N ALA A 257 0.43 21.85 -4.39
CA ALA A 257 -0.61 20.97 -4.93
C ALA A 257 -2.02 21.58 -4.79
N PHE A 258 -2.41 22.01 -3.58
CA PHE A 258 -3.73 22.59 -3.35
C PHE A 258 -3.98 23.88 -4.13
N PRO A 259 -3.08 24.90 -4.12
CA PRO A 259 -3.25 26.08 -4.95
C PRO A 259 -3.32 25.77 -6.45
N GLY A 260 -2.42 24.89 -6.95
CA GLY A 260 -2.39 24.52 -8.37
C GLY A 260 -3.68 23.81 -8.82
N LEU A 261 -4.17 22.85 -8.04
CA LEU A 261 -5.43 22.16 -8.29
C LEU A 261 -6.62 23.12 -8.24
N LEU A 262 -6.71 23.94 -7.19
CA LEU A 262 -7.79 24.88 -7.00
C LEU A 262 -7.91 25.87 -8.17
N LEU A 263 -6.79 26.51 -8.52
CA LEU A 263 -6.72 27.47 -9.62
C LEU A 263 -7.06 26.79 -10.94
N ASN A 264 -6.60 25.56 -11.16
CA ASN A 264 -6.92 24.84 -12.39
C ASN A 264 -8.41 24.50 -12.50
N TYR A 265 -9.03 23.94 -11.47
CA TYR A 265 -10.47 23.66 -11.49
C TYR A 265 -11.29 24.93 -11.75
N PHE A 266 -10.96 26.03 -11.06
CA PHE A 266 -11.63 27.30 -11.25
C PHE A 266 -11.41 27.87 -12.66
N GLY A 267 -10.20 27.73 -13.22
CA GLY A 267 -9.91 28.07 -14.60
C GLY A 267 -10.72 27.25 -15.61
N GLN A 268 -10.83 25.93 -15.40
CA GLN A 268 -11.67 25.07 -16.25
C GLN A 268 -13.13 25.52 -16.20
N GLY A 269 -13.65 25.87 -15.02
CA GLY A 269 -15.01 26.41 -14.91
C GLY A 269 -15.17 27.76 -15.58
N ALA A 270 -14.15 28.62 -15.52
CA ALA A 270 -14.17 29.92 -16.18
C ALA A 270 -14.22 29.77 -17.70
N HIS A 271 -13.41 28.84 -18.25
CA HIS A 271 -13.45 28.48 -19.65
C HIS A 271 -14.84 27.98 -20.09
N VAL A 272 -15.48 27.13 -19.28
CA VAL A 272 -16.82 26.59 -19.58
C VAL A 272 -17.90 27.67 -19.53
N LEU A 273 -17.78 28.68 -18.66
CA LEU A 273 -18.72 29.82 -18.65
C LEU A 273 -18.67 30.62 -19.95
N GLN A 274 -17.48 30.78 -20.54
CA GLN A 274 -17.32 31.48 -21.82
C GLN A 274 -17.72 30.60 -23.01
N ASN A 275 -17.53 29.28 -22.92
CA ASN A 275 -17.77 28.33 -24.00
C ASN A 275 -18.70 27.16 -23.57
N PRO A 276 -19.98 27.40 -23.21
CA PRO A 276 -20.84 26.37 -22.61
C PRO A 276 -21.17 25.19 -23.54
N ALA A 277 -21.13 25.44 -24.85
CA ALA A 277 -21.45 24.46 -25.89
C ALA A 277 -20.26 23.57 -26.30
N SER A 278 -19.05 23.84 -25.80
CA SER A 278 -17.88 23.02 -26.16
C SER A 278 -18.02 21.60 -25.60
N VAL A 279 -17.65 20.62 -26.44
CA VAL A 279 -17.64 19.18 -26.11
C VAL A 279 -16.19 18.71 -25.86
N ASP A 280 -15.21 19.59 -26.06
CA ASP A 280 -13.81 19.26 -25.88
C ASP A 280 -13.44 19.09 -24.40
N ASN A 281 -12.35 18.37 -24.15
CA ASN A 281 -11.86 18.20 -22.78
C ASN A 281 -11.48 19.59 -22.20
N PRO A 282 -12.17 20.08 -21.15
CA PRO A 282 -11.97 21.42 -20.61
C PRO A 282 -10.55 21.65 -20.09
N PHE A 283 -9.83 20.58 -19.70
CA PHE A 283 -8.45 20.68 -19.25
C PHE A 283 -7.51 21.10 -20.39
N PHE A 284 -7.56 20.40 -21.53
CA PHE A 284 -6.67 20.70 -22.66
C PHE A 284 -7.07 21.98 -23.41
N ALA A 285 -8.33 22.39 -23.29
CA ALA A 285 -8.84 23.65 -23.83
C ALA A 285 -8.34 24.90 -23.08
N LEU A 286 -7.78 24.74 -21.87
CA LEU A 286 -7.14 25.84 -21.13
C LEU A 286 -5.87 26.37 -21.79
N ALA A 287 -5.19 25.55 -22.59
CA ALA A 287 -4.01 25.97 -23.32
C ALA A 287 -4.41 26.47 -24.72
N PRO A 288 -3.83 27.58 -25.21
CA PRO A 288 -4.03 28.02 -26.59
C PRO A 288 -3.65 26.92 -27.58
N ALA A 289 -4.41 26.82 -28.67
CA ALA A 289 -4.17 25.85 -29.73
C ALA A 289 -2.74 25.98 -30.30
N GLY A 290 -2.15 24.84 -30.68
CA GLY A 290 -0.79 24.76 -31.23
C GLY A 290 0.24 24.29 -30.20
N TRP A 291 1.39 24.96 -30.16
CA TRP A 291 2.54 24.54 -29.34
C TRP A 291 2.24 24.46 -27.82
N PRO A 292 1.53 25.42 -27.19
CA PRO A 292 1.24 25.35 -25.75
C PRO A 292 0.41 24.12 -25.37
N GLN A 293 -0.57 23.75 -26.19
CA GLN A 293 -1.40 22.57 -25.96
C GLN A 293 -0.63 21.26 -26.13
N LEU A 294 0.27 21.18 -27.12
CA LEU A 294 1.19 20.04 -27.28
C LEU A 294 2.12 19.91 -26.07
N ALA A 295 2.69 21.02 -25.60
CA ALA A 295 3.55 21.04 -24.42
C ALA A 295 2.79 20.59 -23.16
N LEU A 296 1.54 21.04 -22.98
CA LEU A 296 0.67 20.60 -21.88
C LEU A 296 0.36 19.10 -21.97
N THR A 297 0.14 18.58 -23.18
CA THR A 297 -0.09 17.15 -23.43
C THR A 297 1.13 16.29 -23.10
N LEU A 298 2.31 16.72 -23.52
CA LEU A 298 3.55 16.00 -23.17
C LEU A 298 3.78 16.04 -21.65
N LEU A 299 3.55 17.19 -21.02
CA LEU A 299 3.69 17.33 -19.57
C LEU A 299 2.67 16.48 -18.81
N SER A 300 1.43 16.37 -19.29
CA SER A 300 0.40 15.53 -18.67
C SER A 300 0.74 14.04 -18.77
N VAL A 301 1.33 13.58 -19.88
CA VAL A 301 1.82 12.20 -20.01
C VAL A 301 2.92 11.91 -18.99
N VAL A 302 3.86 12.84 -18.80
CA VAL A 302 4.91 12.68 -17.78
C VAL A 302 4.31 12.70 -16.37
N ALA A 303 3.37 13.61 -16.08
CA ALA A 303 2.68 13.66 -14.80
C ALA A 303 1.87 12.38 -14.51
N ALA A 304 1.17 11.84 -15.51
CA ALA A 304 0.43 10.58 -15.42
C ALA A 304 1.35 9.37 -15.18
N VAL A 305 2.52 9.35 -15.81
CA VAL A 305 3.58 8.36 -15.52
C VAL A 305 4.00 8.45 -14.06
N ILE A 306 4.29 9.65 -13.55
CA ILE A 306 4.67 9.87 -12.14
C ILE A 306 3.56 9.45 -11.17
N ALA A 307 2.31 9.82 -11.45
CA ALA A 307 1.14 9.42 -10.68
C ALA A 307 1.01 7.89 -10.59
N SER A 308 1.15 7.23 -11.74
CA SER A 308 1.11 5.77 -11.82
C SER A 308 2.24 5.12 -11.01
N GLN A 309 3.44 5.71 -10.99
CA GLN A 309 4.56 5.21 -10.18
C GLN A 309 4.30 5.23 -8.69
N ALA A 310 3.74 6.34 -8.20
CA ALA A 310 3.39 6.50 -6.79
C ALA A 310 2.47 5.37 -6.32
N VAL A 311 1.41 5.13 -7.08
CA VAL A 311 0.41 4.11 -6.75
C VAL A 311 0.96 2.69 -6.85
N ILE A 312 1.77 2.39 -7.87
CA ILE A 312 2.44 1.07 -8.01
C ILE A 312 3.36 0.80 -6.80
N SER A 313 4.15 1.80 -6.39
CA SER A 313 5.01 1.72 -5.21
C SER A 313 4.19 1.56 -3.92
N GLY A 314 3.06 2.27 -3.83
CA GLY A 314 2.09 2.12 -2.75
C GLY A 314 1.55 0.69 -2.63
N ALA A 315 1.21 0.04 -3.74
CA ALA A 315 0.76 -1.35 -3.77
C ALA A 315 1.82 -2.34 -3.27
N TYR A 316 3.10 -2.10 -3.59
CA TYR A 316 4.19 -2.91 -3.05
C TYR A 316 4.31 -2.74 -1.54
N SER A 317 4.25 -1.50 -1.04
CA SER A 317 4.32 -1.20 0.39
C SER A 317 3.15 -1.81 1.15
N LEU A 318 1.95 -1.71 0.58
CA LEU A 318 0.74 -2.36 1.08
C LEU A 318 0.88 -3.88 1.17
N THR A 319 1.49 -4.51 0.15
CA THR A 319 1.77 -5.95 0.13
C THR A 319 2.79 -6.32 1.21
N ARG A 320 3.87 -5.55 1.35
CA ARG A 320 4.89 -5.76 2.40
C ARG A 320 4.26 -5.71 3.79
N SER A 321 3.47 -4.68 4.07
CA SER A 321 2.76 -4.51 5.35
C SER A 321 1.79 -5.66 5.62
N ALA A 322 1.08 -6.14 4.60
CA ALA A 322 0.23 -7.33 4.72
C ALA A 322 1.02 -8.61 5.05
N ILE A 323 2.21 -8.80 4.45
CA ILE A 323 3.11 -9.92 4.76
C ILE A 323 3.62 -9.82 6.21
N GLN A 324 4.05 -8.64 6.65
CA GLN A 324 4.57 -8.39 8.00
C GLN A 324 3.51 -8.65 9.09
N LEU A 325 2.26 -8.23 8.85
CA LEU A 325 1.13 -8.52 9.73
C LEU A 325 0.61 -9.97 9.63
N GLY A 326 1.17 -10.77 8.72
CA GLY A 326 0.83 -12.17 8.53
C GLY A 326 -0.52 -12.40 7.84
N TYR A 327 -1.01 -11.42 7.08
CA TYR A 327 -2.21 -11.52 6.26
C TYR A 327 -1.92 -11.93 4.82
N PHE A 328 -0.66 -11.94 4.36
CA PHE A 328 -0.33 -12.31 2.98
C PHE A 328 0.81 -13.34 2.92
N PRO A 329 0.82 -14.28 1.94
CA PRO A 329 1.94 -15.18 1.72
C PRO A 329 3.25 -14.45 1.44
N ARG A 330 4.37 -15.05 1.85
CA ARG A 330 5.69 -14.47 1.61
C ARG A 330 6.00 -14.46 0.11
N LEU A 331 6.14 -13.26 -0.45
CA LEU A 331 6.56 -13.04 -1.83
C LEU A 331 8.04 -12.70 -1.91
N LYS A 332 8.63 -12.78 -3.11
CA LYS A 332 9.95 -12.22 -3.39
C LYS A 332 9.87 -10.69 -3.32
N ILE A 333 10.54 -10.11 -2.33
CA ILE A 333 10.73 -8.67 -2.20
C ILE A 333 12.20 -8.39 -2.52
N THR A 334 12.42 -7.46 -3.44
CA THR A 334 13.76 -7.01 -3.84
C THR A 334 13.87 -5.56 -3.42
N HIS A 335 14.79 -5.25 -2.51
CA HIS A 335 15.07 -3.88 -2.13
C HIS A 335 15.91 -3.22 -3.25
N THR A 336 15.45 -2.08 -3.76
CA THR A 336 16.12 -1.40 -4.87
C THR A 336 17.11 -0.34 -4.40
N ASN A 337 17.08 0.06 -3.12
CA ASN A 337 17.98 1.08 -2.58
C ASN A 337 18.26 0.90 -1.08
N ALA A 338 19.54 0.79 -0.72
CA ALA A 338 20.01 0.69 0.67
C ALA A 338 19.67 1.89 1.57
N ALA A 339 19.50 3.09 1.00
CA ALA A 339 19.25 4.32 1.75
C ALA A 339 17.76 4.59 2.03
N GLN A 340 16.84 3.86 1.40
CA GLN A 340 15.39 4.04 1.59
C GLN A 340 14.66 2.71 1.69
N GLU A 341 14.27 2.33 2.90
CA GLU A 341 13.57 1.08 3.21
C GLU A 341 12.37 0.79 2.30
N GLY A 342 11.60 1.84 1.99
CA GLY A 342 10.36 1.74 1.24
C GLY A 342 10.53 1.67 -0.28
N GLN A 343 11.77 1.70 -0.82
CA GLN A 343 12.01 1.41 -2.23
C GLN A 343 12.14 -0.10 -2.44
N ILE A 344 11.00 -0.73 -2.64
CA ILE A 344 10.86 -2.17 -2.84
C ILE A 344 10.29 -2.49 -4.21
N PHE A 345 10.71 -3.60 -4.78
CA PHE A 345 10.15 -4.16 -6.00
C PHE A 345 9.60 -5.56 -5.71
N VAL A 346 8.30 -5.75 -5.98
CA VAL A 346 7.59 -7.01 -5.79
C VAL A 346 7.16 -7.55 -7.16
N PRO A 347 7.92 -8.46 -7.78
CA PRO A 347 7.73 -8.85 -9.19
C PRO A 347 6.32 -9.39 -9.50
N LEU A 348 5.76 -10.21 -8.60
CA LEU A 348 4.44 -10.81 -8.79
C LEU A 348 3.34 -9.73 -8.84
N ILE A 349 3.39 -8.79 -7.89
CA ILE A 349 2.43 -7.68 -7.83
C ILE A 349 2.61 -6.76 -9.04
N ASN A 350 3.86 -6.46 -9.41
CA ASN A 350 4.15 -5.67 -10.61
C ASN A 350 3.52 -6.27 -11.87
N SER A 351 3.77 -7.56 -12.12
CA SER A 351 3.25 -8.24 -13.32
C SER A 351 1.73 -8.34 -13.29
N ALA A 352 1.13 -8.61 -12.13
CA ALA A 352 -0.32 -8.65 -12.00
C ALA A 352 -0.95 -7.27 -12.29
N LEU A 353 -0.43 -6.20 -11.67
CA LEU A 353 -0.89 -4.83 -11.91
C LEU A 353 -0.71 -4.45 -13.39
N ALA A 354 0.42 -4.81 -14.02
CA ALA A 354 0.69 -4.53 -15.43
C ALA A 354 -0.35 -5.17 -16.35
N ILE A 355 -0.57 -6.48 -16.19
CA ILE A 355 -1.51 -7.24 -17.03
C ILE A 355 -2.92 -6.67 -16.89
N VAL A 356 -3.39 -6.44 -15.66
CA VAL A 356 -4.76 -5.98 -15.44
C VAL A 356 -4.92 -4.52 -15.90
N SER A 357 -3.96 -3.63 -15.64
CA SER A 357 -4.04 -2.23 -16.09
C SER A 357 -4.08 -2.11 -17.61
N ILE A 358 -3.25 -2.89 -18.33
CA ILE A 358 -3.24 -2.93 -19.79
C ILE A 358 -4.57 -3.50 -20.33
N LEU A 359 -5.09 -4.56 -19.71
CA LEU A 359 -6.38 -5.14 -20.08
C LEU A 359 -7.53 -4.14 -19.89
N VAL A 360 -7.50 -3.36 -18.81
CA VAL A 360 -8.47 -2.30 -18.54
C VAL A 360 -8.44 -1.26 -19.64
N VAL A 361 -7.26 -0.73 -20.01
CA VAL A 361 -7.13 0.23 -21.12
C VAL A 361 -7.63 -0.38 -22.44
N ALA A 362 -7.26 -1.62 -22.75
CA ALA A 362 -7.67 -2.30 -23.97
C ALA A 362 -9.20 -2.53 -24.05
N THR A 363 -9.86 -2.73 -22.90
CA THR A 363 -11.30 -2.98 -22.82
C THR A 363 -12.10 -1.68 -22.86
N PHE A 364 -11.74 -0.70 -22.03
CA PHE A 364 -12.48 0.54 -21.87
C PHE A 364 -12.17 1.57 -22.97
N LYS A 365 -10.96 1.58 -23.54
CA LYS A 365 -10.47 2.40 -24.68
C LYS A 365 -10.61 3.92 -24.60
N SER A 366 -11.42 4.47 -23.70
CA SER A 366 -11.62 5.90 -23.47
C SER A 366 -11.69 6.17 -21.99
N SER A 367 -11.16 7.29 -21.54
CA SER A 367 -11.17 7.71 -20.14
C SER A 367 -12.60 7.93 -19.62
N ASP A 368 -13.55 8.37 -20.45
CA ASP A 368 -14.96 8.57 -20.03
C ASP A 368 -15.58 7.27 -19.52
N ARG A 369 -15.51 6.21 -20.33
CA ARG A 369 -16.02 4.88 -19.96
C ARG A 369 -15.30 4.28 -18.76
N LEU A 370 -14.02 4.60 -18.58
CA LEU A 370 -13.26 4.14 -17.43
C LEU A 370 -13.59 4.93 -16.15
N ALA A 371 -13.81 6.24 -16.28
CA ALA A 371 -14.18 7.13 -15.19
C ALA A 371 -15.61 6.89 -14.70
N SER A 372 -16.53 6.54 -15.60
CA SER A 372 -17.88 6.08 -15.25
C SER A 372 -17.86 4.78 -14.46
N ALA A 373 -16.80 3.95 -14.60
CA ALA A 373 -16.59 2.72 -13.85
C ALA A 373 -15.77 2.90 -12.55
N TYR A 374 -15.27 4.11 -12.27
CA TYR A 374 -14.32 4.37 -11.19
C TYR A 374 -14.94 5.14 -10.01
N GLY A 375 -14.34 5.00 -8.83
CA GLY A 375 -14.71 5.74 -7.61
C GLY A 375 -15.22 4.88 -6.46
N ILE A 376 -15.88 3.74 -6.72
CA ILE A 376 -16.46 2.90 -5.64
C ILE A 376 -15.40 2.35 -4.69
N ALA A 377 -14.25 1.91 -5.22
CA ALA A 377 -13.18 1.38 -4.40
C ALA A 377 -12.53 2.45 -3.51
N VAL A 378 -12.35 3.66 -4.05
CA VAL A 378 -11.78 4.79 -3.32
C VAL A 378 -12.73 5.24 -2.22
N THR A 379 -13.99 5.52 -2.52
CA THR A 379 -14.98 5.94 -1.51
C THR A 379 -15.21 4.87 -0.46
N GLY A 380 -15.22 3.58 -0.85
CA GLY A 380 -15.27 2.46 0.08
C GLY A 380 -14.05 2.42 1.01
N THR A 381 -12.86 2.71 0.49
CA THR A 381 -11.64 2.82 1.31
C THR A 381 -11.71 4.00 2.27
N MET A 382 -12.25 5.15 1.86
CA MET A 382 -12.46 6.31 2.72
C MET A 382 -13.40 5.99 3.89
N VAL A 383 -14.53 5.33 3.63
CA VAL A 383 -15.47 4.84 4.65
C VAL A 383 -14.76 3.94 5.66
N VAL A 384 -13.98 2.97 5.17
CA VAL A 384 -13.20 2.06 6.02
C VAL A 384 -12.14 2.82 6.82
N THR A 385 -11.50 3.83 6.22
CA THR A 385 -10.49 4.67 6.90
C THR A 385 -11.10 5.42 8.07
N THR A 386 -12.29 6.02 7.90
CA THR A 386 -13.00 6.71 8.98
C THR A 386 -13.42 5.72 10.08
N TYR A 387 -13.87 4.52 9.72
CA TYR A 387 -14.17 3.45 10.68
C TYR A 387 -12.93 3.00 11.46
N ALA A 388 -11.80 2.79 10.78
CA ALA A 388 -10.54 2.40 11.41
C ALA A 388 -10.01 3.51 12.34
N PHE A 389 -10.09 4.76 11.88
CA PHE A 389 -9.70 5.94 12.66
C PHE A 389 -10.51 6.08 13.94
N PHE A 390 -11.82 5.80 13.94
CA PHE A 390 -12.63 5.78 15.16
C PHE A 390 -12.05 4.84 16.24
N HIS A 391 -11.58 3.65 15.84
CA HIS A 391 -10.97 2.70 16.76
C HIS A 391 -9.63 3.21 17.31
N VAL A 392 -8.81 3.82 16.46
CA VAL A 392 -7.55 4.46 16.87
C VAL A 392 -7.82 5.61 17.84
N ALA A 393 -8.76 6.50 17.52
CA ALA A 393 -9.14 7.61 18.39
C ALA A 393 -9.62 7.14 19.77
N ARG A 394 -10.38 6.05 19.84
CA ARG A 394 -10.89 5.48 21.10
C ARG A 394 -9.84 4.71 21.89
N ARG A 395 -9.05 3.86 21.23
CA ARG A 395 -8.16 2.89 21.90
C ARG A 395 -6.74 3.39 22.06
N HIS A 396 -6.21 4.10 21.07
CA HIS A 396 -4.84 4.58 21.05
C HIS A 396 -4.73 6.03 21.55
N TRP A 397 -5.65 6.92 21.13
CA TRP A 397 -5.66 8.31 21.61
C TRP A 397 -6.53 8.54 22.84
N HIS A 398 -7.23 7.49 23.31
CA HIS A 398 -8.08 7.53 24.50
C HIS A 398 -9.13 8.66 24.50
N TRP A 399 -9.60 9.09 23.32
CA TRP A 399 -10.64 10.11 23.24
C TRP A 399 -11.93 9.61 23.90
N PRO A 400 -12.65 10.45 24.66
CA PRO A 400 -13.97 10.08 25.19
C PRO A 400 -14.95 9.80 24.04
N LEU A 401 -15.92 8.90 24.28
CA LEU A 401 -16.80 8.38 23.23
C LEU A 401 -17.50 9.49 22.45
N TRP A 402 -17.98 10.53 23.14
CA TRP A 402 -18.67 11.65 22.48
C TRP A 402 -17.78 12.37 21.46
N ARG A 403 -16.51 12.66 21.78
CA ARG A 403 -15.57 13.32 20.83
C ARG A 403 -15.33 12.45 19.61
N ALA A 404 -15.06 11.16 19.83
CA ALA A 404 -14.81 10.22 18.75
C ALA A 404 -16.05 10.05 17.86
N VAL A 405 -17.24 9.88 18.46
CA VAL A 405 -18.50 9.73 17.72
C VAL A 405 -18.81 10.99 16.94
N THR A 406 -18.74 12.18 17.52
CA THR A 406 -19.05 13.44 16.82
C THR A 406 -18.11 13.69 15.64
N VAL A 407 -16.80 13.53 15.82
CA VAL A 407 -15.84 13.79 14.74
C VAL A 407 -15.95 12.73 13.64
N CYS A 408 -16.00 11.44 14.02
CA CYS A 408 -16.09 10.36 13.04
C CYS A 408 -17.45 10.32 12.34
N SER A 409 -18.56 10.70 12.99
CA SER A 409 -19.88 10.74 12.34
C SER A 409 -19.94 11.81 11.26
N LEU A 410 -19.32 12.97 11.48
CA LEU A 410 -19.23 14.03 10.47
C LEU A 410 -18.47 13.56 9.22
N PHE A 411 -17.31 12.92 9.39
CA PHE A 411 -16.58 12.36 8.25
C PHE A 411 -17.31 11.18 7.62
N MET A 412 -17.93 10.32 8.43
CA MET A 412 -18.68 9.18 7.93
C MET A 412 -19.89 9.63 7.10
N ALA A 413 -20.56 10.73 7.46
CA ALA A 413 -21.65 11.30 6.67
C ALA A 413 -21.17 11.72 5.27
N VAL A 414 -20.03 12.38 5.18
CA VAL A 414 -19.42 12.80 3.90
C VAL A 414 -18.99 11.58 3.08
N ASP A 415 -18.24 10.66 3.71
CA ASP A 415 -17.72 9.46 3.03
C ASP A 415 -18.86 8.54 2.55
N LEU A 416 -19.90 8.35 3.35
CA LEU A 416 -21.09 7.57 2.95
C LEU A 416 -21.87 8.26 1.84
N THR A 417 -22.00 9.60 1.88
CA THR A 417 -22.66 10.34 0.80
C THR A 417 -21.95 10.09 -0.53
N PHE A 418 -20.61 10.20 -0.56
CA PHE A 418 -19.82 9.89 -1.74
C PHE A 418 -19.88 8.41 -2.13
N PHE A 419 -19.80 7.49 -1.17
CA PHE A 419 -19.89 6.06 -1.43
C PHE A 419 -21.22 5.69 -2.07
N ILE A 420 -22.34 6.11 -1.47
CA ILE A 420 -23.69 5.86 -1.98
C ILE A 420 -23.86 6.51 -3.35
N ALA A 421 -23.38 7.76 -3.52
CA ALA A 421 -23.38 8.44 -4.82
C ALA A 421 -22.61 7.68 -5.90
N THR A 422 -21.55 6.92 -5.55
CA THR A 422 -20.81 6.11 -6.53
C THR A 422 -21.40 4.73 -6.80
N LEU A 423 -22.38 4.23 -6.01
CA LEU A 423 -22.90 2.87 -6.18
C LEU A 423 -23.60 2.63 -7.52
N HIS A 424 -24.21 3.66 -8.13
CA HIS A 424 -24.84 3.52 -9.45
C HIS A 424 -23.85 3.10 -10.54
N LYS A 425 -22.57 3.48 -10.40
CA LYS A 425 -21.45 3.15 -11.31
C LYS A 425 -21.09 1.66 -11.32
N PHE A 426 -21.70 0.84 -10.45
CA PHE A 426 -21.40 -0.59 -10.38
C PHE A 426 -21.71 -1.29 -11.71
N ALA A 427 -22.84 -0.95 -12.35
CA ALA A 427 -23.25 -1.50 -13.64
C ALA A 427 -22.34 -1.03 -14.79
N ASP A 428 -21.77 0.18 -14.68
CA ASP A 428 -20.93 0.79 -15.70
C ASP A 428 -19.46 0.31 -15.66
N GLY A 429 -19.14 -0.64 -14.78
CA GLY A 429 -17.81 -1.24 -14.65
C GLY A 429 -17.20 -1.16 -13.25
N GLY A 430 -17.85 -0.48 -12.30
CA GLY A 430 -17.41 -0.37 -10.91
C GLY A 430 -17.34 -1.69 -10.14
N TRP A 431 -17.88 -2.78 -10.71
CA TRP A 431 -17.69 -4.13 -10.21
C TRP A 431 -16.23 -4.61 -10.29
N LEU A 432 -15.41 -4.10 -11.21
CA LEU A 432 -14.05 -4.60 -11.45
C LEU A 432 -13.11 -4.37 -10.25
N PRO A 433 -12.95 -3.14 -9.71
CA PRO A 433 -12.14 -2.92 -8.50
C PRO A 433 -12.62 -3.72 -7.29
N ILE A 434 -13.94 -3.94 -7.18
CA ILE A 434 -14.54 -4.75 -6.12
C ILE A 434 -14.19 -6.22 -6.31
N ALA A 435 -14.22 -6.74 -7.53
CA ALA A 435 -13.83 -8.12 -7.83
C ALA A 435 -12.35 -8.38 -7.50
N ILE A 436 -11.47 -7.42 -7.83
CA ILE A 436 -10.05 -7.46 -7.45
C ILE A 436 -9.91 -7.46 -5.93
N ALA A 437 -10.62 -6.57 -5.23
CA ALA A 437 -10.61 -6.52 -3.78
C ALA A 437 -11.10 -7.83 -3.15
N LEU A 438 -12.19 -8.42 -3.66
CA LEU A 438 -12.70 -9.71 -3.20
C LEU A 438 -11.66 -10.84 -3.37
N ALA A 439 -10.97 -10.89 -4.51
CA ALA A 439 -9.90 -11.87 -4.73
C ALA A 439 -8.76 -11.71 -3.71
N VAL A 440 -8.34 -10.46 -3.43
CA VAL A 440 -7.31 -10.16 -2.43
C VAL A 440 -7.78 -10.51 -1.01
N ILE A 441 -9.04 -10.22 -0.65
CA ILE A 441 -9.62 -10.61 0.64
C ILE A 441 -9.62 -12.13 0.79
N VAL A 442 -9.99 -12.88 -0.25
CA VAL A 442 -9.97 -14.35 -0.23
C VAL A 442 -8.57 -14.88 0.03
N ILE A 443 -7.53 -14.29 -0.60
CA ILE A 443 -6.13 -14.61 -0.33
C ILE A 443 -5.80 -14.31 1.14
N MET A 444 -6.10 -13.10 1.62
CA MET A 444 -5.71 -12.67 2.95
C MET A 444 -6.39 -13.47 4.07
N HIS A 445 -7.70 -13.68 3.92
CA HIS A 445 -8.52 -14.44 4.84
C HIS A 445 -8.08 -15.91 4.89
N THR A 446 -7.89 -16.54 3.73
CA THR A 446 -7.45 -17.94 3.65
C THR A 446 -6.07 -18.12 4.25
N TRP A 447 -5.14 -17.21 3.95
CA TRP A 447 -3.78 -17.23 4.51
C TRP A 447 -3.77 -17.09 6.03
N LYS A 448 -4.47 -16.09 6.58
CA LYS A 448 -4.52 -15.86 8.02
C LYS A 448 -5.18 -17.03 8.76
N ARG A 449 -6.28 -17.57 8.22
CA ARG A 449 -6.99 -18.71 8.82
C ARG A 449 -6.12 -19.97 8.81
N GLY A 450 -5.48 -20.28 7.69
CA GLY A 450 -4.57 -21.43 7.59
C GLY A 450 -3.38 -21.30 8.55
N LYS A 451 -2.77 -20.11 8.65
CA LYS A 451 -1.68 -19.85 9.60
C LYS A 451 -2.12 -20.02 11.05
N ASN A 452 -3.31 -19.52 11.41
CA ASN A 452 -3.85 -19.65 12.77
C ASN A 452 -4.13 -21.13 13.11
N GLU A 453 -4.72 -21.90 12.20
CA GLU A 453 -4.98 -23.33 12.40
C GLU A 453 -3.68 -24.14 12.56
N ILE A 454 -2.64 -23.83 11.77
CA ILE A 454 -1.31 -24.44 11.95
C ILE A 454 -0.73 -24.06 13.32
N GLN A 455 -0.79 -22.77 13.69
CA GLN A 455 -0.28 -22.30 14.98
C GLN A 455 -0.96 -23.04 16.14
N GLU A 456 -2.30 -23.19 16.09
CA GLU A 456 -3.08 -23.86 17.11
C GLU A 456 -2.82 -25.38 17.13
N LYS A 457 -2.80 -26.06 15.98
CA LYS A 457 -2.64 -27.53 15.95
C LYS A 457 -1.20 -28.00 16.21
N VAL A 458 -0.21 -27.24 15.75
CA VAL A 458 1.20 -27.66 15.69
C VAL A 458 2.02 -27.04 16.80
N TYR A 459 1.82 -25.74 17.07
CA TYR A 459 2.69 -24.99 17.99
C TYR A 459 2.12 -24.82 19.40
N SER A 460 0.80 -24.95 19.61
CA SER A 460 0.23 -24.98 20.98
C SER A 460 0.58 -26.26 21.77
N ARG A 461 1.00 -27.31 21.06
CA ARG A 461 1.52 -28.58 21.62
C ARG A 461 3.06 -28.58 21.76
N ALA A 462 3.74 -27.50 21.39
CA ALA A 462 5.18 -27.43 21.53
C ALA A 462 5.55 -27.33 23.01
N LEU A 463 6.17 -28.41 23.49
CA LEU A 463 6.74 -28.62 24.82
C LEU A 463 7.46 -27.36 25.34
N ALA A 464 7.24 -27.02 26.61
CA ALA A 464 7.87 -25.85 27.24
C ALA A 464 9.39 -26.06 27.33
N GLU A 465 10.18 -24.98 27.38
CA GLU A 465 11.65 -25.05 27.38
C GLU A 465 12.24 -25.90 28.52
N LEU A 466 11.49 -26.05 29.62
CA LEU A 466 11.77 -26.94 30.74
C LEU A 466 11.86 -28.43 30.35
N GLU A 467 11.20 -28.86 29.28
CA GLU A 467 11.26 -30.24 28.79
C GLU A 467 12.48 -30.49 27.90
N LEU A 468 13.07 -29.46 27.28
CA LEU A 468 14.24 -29.63 26.42
C LEU A 468 15.49 -30.04 27.20
N SER A 469 15.71 -29.42 28.36
CA SER A 469 16.82 -29.79 29.26
C SER A 469 16.66 -31.23 29.76
N GLN A 470 15.44 -31.65 30.12
CA GLN A 470 15.12 -33.02 30.52
C GLN A 470 15.33 -34.02 29.37
N ILE A 471 14.91 -33.67 28.16
CA ILE A 471 15.13 -34.48 26.95
C ILE A 471 16.62 -34.68 26.71
N SER A 472 17.43 -33.62 26.81
CA SER A 472 18.88 -33.70 26.59
C SER A 472 19.62 -34.58 27.62
N GLN A 473 19.05 -34.74 28.82
CA GLN A 473 19.57 -35.58 29.91
C GLN A 473 19.04 -37.02 29.87
N SER A 474 18.09 -37.32 28.98
CA SER A 474 17.49 -38.64 28.91
C SER A 474 18.52 -39.68 28.46
N LYS A 475 18.68 -40.74 29.26
CA LYS A 475 19.54 -41.89 28.92
C LYS A 475 19.07 -42.65 27.67
N SER A 476 17.85 -42.40 27.20
CA SER A 476 17.30 -43.03 25.99
C SER A 476 17.75 -42.37 24.68
N ILE A 477 18.46 -41.24 24.74
CA ILE A 477 18.93 -40.49 23.57
C ILE A 477 20.44 -40.62 23.46
N VAL A 478 20.91 -41.18 22.34
CA VAL A 478 22.35 -41.37 22.10
C VAL A 478 22.99 -40.06 21.65
N ARG A 479 24.08 -39.64 22.31
CA ARG A 479 24.85 -38.46 21.89
C ARG A 479 25.91 -38.84 20.86
N VAL A 480 25.80 -38.30 19.65
CA VAL A 480 26.74 -38.55 18.54
C VAL A 480 27.72 -37.39 18.36
N PRO A 481 28.96 -37.64 17.90
CA PRO A 481 29.91 -36.56 17.60
C PRO A 481 29.38 -35.59 16.53
N GLY A 482 29.77 -34.31 16.63
CA GLY A 482 29.46 -33.29 15.63
C GLY A 482 28.53 -32.18 16.13
N SER A 483 28.06 -31.35 15.19
CA SER A 483 27.22 -30.18 15.46
C SER A 483 25.93 -30.22 14.64
N ALA A 484 24.81 -29.86 15.25
CA ALA A 484 23.54 -29.68 14.56
C ALA A 484 22.95 -28.31 14.82
N VAL A 485 22.44 -27.67 13.77
CA VAL A 485 21.74 -26.39 13.86
C VAL A 485 20.28 -26.62 13.49
N PHE A 486 19.38 -26.42 14.44
CA PHE A 486 17.93 -26.50 14.21
C PHE A 486 17.39 -25.10 14.01
N MET A 487 16.87 -24.84 12.80
CA MET A 487 16.29 -23.54 12.47
C MET A 487 14.91 -23.39 13.10
N ALA A 488 14.78 -22.40 13.95
CA ALA A 488 13.60 -22.12 14.75
C ALA A 488 12.85 -20.88 14.21
N GLY A 489 11.53 -20.99 14.06
CA GLY A 489 10.68 -19.86 13.66
C GLY A 489 10.32 -18.88 14.79
N SER A 490 10.65 -19.23 16.04
CA SER A 490 10.39 -18.45 17.25
C SER A 490 11.63 -18.47 18.14
N PRO A 491 11.97 -17.37 18.83
CA PRO A 491 13.08 -17.32 19.80
C PRO A 491 12.77 -18.10 21.09
N ARG A 492 11.51 -18.52 21.27
CA ARG A 492 11.04 -19.29 22.42
C ARG A 492 10.50 -20.65 22.00
N GLY A 493 10.64 -21.63 22.88
CA GLY A 493 10.16 -22.99 22.72
C GLY A 493 11.11 -23.89 21.92
N VAL A 494 10.71 -25.15 21.77
CA VAL A 494 11.50 -26.17 21.06
C VAL A 494 11.08 -26.26 19.59
N PRO A 495 12.01 -26.23 18.63
CA PRO A 495 11.69 -26.43 17.22
C PRO A 495 11.09 -27.81 16.95
N LEU A 496 9.98 -27.89 16.22
CA LEU A 496 9.36 -29.19 15.90
C LEU A 496 10.30 -30.14 15.15
N ALA A 497 11.17 -29.61 14.29
CA ALA A 497 12.16 -30.41 13.58
C ALA A 497 13.05 -31.20 14.58
N LEU A 498 13.40 -30.62 15.73
CA LEU A 498 14.16 -31.30 16.77
C LEU A 498 13.36 -32.42 17.41
N LEU A 499 12.11 -32.17 17.80
CA LEU A 499 11.25 -33.19 18.41
C LEU A 499 11.04 -34.39 17.48
N HIS A 500 10.83 -34.14 16.18
CA HIS A 500 10.68 -35.19 15.19
C HIS A 500 12.00 -35.96 14.96
N HIS A 501 13.13 -35.26 14.88
CA HIS A 501 14.44 -35.87 14.79
C HIS A 501 14.71 -36.83 15.95
N LEU A 502 14.45 -36.37 17.19
CA LEU A 502 14.63 -37.17 18.40
C LEU A 502 13.69 -38.37 18.44
N LYS A 503 12.42 -38.20 18.04
CA LYS A 503 11.44 -39.30 18.01
C LYS A 503 11.83 -40.40 17.01
N ALA A 504 12.31 -40.00 15.82
CA ALA A 504 12.63 -40.94 14.74
C ALA A 504 14.00 -41.60 14.93
N ASN A 505 15.04 -40.79 15.21
CA ASN A 505 16.42 -41.27 15.19
C ASN A 505 16.96 -41.59 16.58
N LYS A 506 16.32 -41.11 17.65
CA LYS A 506 16.74 -41.28 19.05
C LYS A 506 18.21 -40.93 19.29
N CYS A 507 18.74 -40.00 18.51
CA CYS A 507 20.10 -39.49 18.63
C CYS A 507 20.11 -37.96 18.59
N LEU A 508 21.16 -37.37 19.16
CA LEU A 508 21.38 -35.94 19.17
C LEU A 508 22.87 -35.63 19.14
N GLN A 509 23.29 -34.62 18.38
CA GLN A 509 24.69 -34.22 18.29
C GLN A 509 25.22 -33.70 19.64
N GLN A 510 26.52 -33.79 19.87
CA GLN A 510 27.17 -33.25 21.07
C GLN A 510 26.96 -31.74 21.20
N THR A 511 27.00 -31.00 20.09
CA THR A 511 26.66 -29.57 20.06
C THR A 511 25.38 -29.35 19.26
N VAL A 512 24.37 -28.74 19.88
CA VAL A 512 23.08 -28.41 19.26
C VAL A 512 22.85 -26.93 19.39
N VAL A 513 22.58 -26.24 18.29
CA VAL A 513 22.22 -24.81 18.28
C VAL A 513 20.81 -24.65 17.77
N LEU A 514 19.92 -24.13 18.61
CA LEU A 514 18.60 -23.65 18.22
C LEU A 514 18.76 -22.24 17.67
N MET A 515 18.72 -22.09 16.34
CA MET A 515 19.00 -20.82 15.69
C MET A 515 17.71 -20.15 15.24
N THR A 516 17.47 -18.93 15.73
CA THR A 516 16.38 -18.06 15.27
C THR A 516 16.98 -16.86 14.58
N ILE A 517 16.49 -16.55 13.38
CA ILE A 517 16.84 -15.31 12.67
C ILE A 517 15.63 -14.37 12.72
N ILE A 518 15.82 -13.22 13.36
CA ILE A 518 14.84 -12.15 13.49
C ILE A 518 15.27 -11.02 12.56
N ASN A 519 14.35 -10.61 11.68
CA ASN A 519 14.55 -9.41 10.89
C ASN A 519 14.06 -8.21 11.69
N GLU A 520 14.96 -7.28 11.97
CA GLU A 520 14.69 -6.02 12.64
C GLU A 520 14.26 -4.94 11.62
N GLU A 521 13.57 -3.92 12.12
CA GLU A 521 13.11 -2.77 11.32
C GLU A 521 14.25 -1.77 10.99
N LEU A 522 15.48 -2.03 11.44
CA LEU A 522 16.66 -1.22 11.13
C LEU A 522 17.27 -1.67 9.78
N PRO A 523 17.89 -0.78 8.98
CA PRO A 523 18.55 -1.17 7.72
C PRO A 523 19.70 -2.15 7.94
N HIS A 524 20.51 -1.87 8.97
CA HIS A 524 21.61 -2.71 9.44
C HIS A 524 21.55 -2.75 10.95
N VAL A 525 21.76 -3.93 11.53
CA VAL A 525 21.89 -4.08 12.99
C VAL A 525 23.37 -3.91 13.37
N ALA A 526 23.64 -3.21 14.48
CA ALA A 526 25.00 -3.05 14.98
C ALA A 526 25.60 -4.41 15.38
N ASP A 527 26.90 -4.60 15.12
CA ASP A 527 27.54 -5.92 15.25
C ASP A 527 27.43 -6.56 16.64
N ASP A 528 27.31 -5.73 17.67
CA ASP A 528 27.13 -6.10 19.07
C ASP A 528 25.71 -6.59 19.41
N GLU A 529 24.68 -6.06 18.75
CA GLU A 529 23.27 -6.45 18.95
C GLU A 529 22.81 -7.61 18.05
N ARG A 530 23.62 -7.96 17.03
CA ARG A 530 23.31 -8.99 16.03
C ARG A 530 23.15 -10.39 16.58
N LEU A 531 23.78 -10.72 17.70
CA LEU A 531 23.81 -12.09 18.21
C LEU A 531 23.61 -12.11 19.72
N THR A 532 22.56 -12.80 20.16
CA THR A 532 22.37 -13.19 21.56
C THR A 532 22.47 -14.69 21.66
N ILE A 533 23.30 -15.17 22.60
CA ILE A 533 23.49 -16.60 22.86
C ILE A 533 23.03 -16.91 24.28
N GLU A 534 22.28 -17.98 24.43
CA GLU A 534 21.87 -18.54 25.72
C GLU A 534 22.32 -20.01 25.79
N ASP A 535 22.99 -20.37 26.89
CA ASP A 535 23.35 -21.76 27.18
C ASP A 535 22.21 -22.44 27.95
N HIS A 536 21.77 -23.60 27.46
CA HIS A 536 20.75 -24.43 28.12
C HIS A 536 21.34 -25.71 28.74
N GLY A 537 22.66 -25.88 28.72
CA GLY A 537 23.38 -27.03 29.26
C GLY A 537 23.38 -28.25 28.34
N ASN A 538 24.21 -29.24 28.68
CA ASN A 538 24.37 -30.50 27.93
C ASN A 538 24.66 -30.31 26.42
N GLY A 539 25.42 -29.27 26.08
CA GLY A 539 25.78 -28.93 24.71
C GLY A 539 24.62 -28.39 23.88
N VAL A 540 23.54 -27.92 24.50
CA VAL A 540 22.40 -27.27 23.83
C VAL A 540 22.47 -25.77 24.03
N TRP A 541 22.48 -25.04 22.92
CA TRP A 541 22.63 -23.60 22.86
C TRP A 541 21.48 -22.99 22.07
N ARG A 542 21.18 -21.73 22.36
CA ARG A 542 20.24 -20.93 21.58
C ARG A 542 20.93 -19.72 21.03
N ALA A 543 20.78 -19.50 19.73
CA ALA A 543 21.34 -18.35 19.04
C ALA A 543 20.20 -17.53 18.43
N ILE A 544 20.00 -16.33 18.94
CA ILE A 544 19.06 -15.35 18.38
C ILE A 544 19.88 -14.36 17.58
N CYS A 545 19.72 -14.43 16.26
CA CYS A 545 20.43 -13.59 15.32
C CYS A 545 19.50 -12.48 14.82
N ARG A 546 19.93 -11.23 14.89
CA ARG A 546 19.17 -10.05 14.45
C ARG A 546 19.83 -9.47 13.21
N TYR A 547 19.04 -9.28 12.17
CA TYR A 547 19.48 -8.72 10.89
C TYR A 547 18.60 -7.57 10.47
N GLY A 548 19.20 -6.53 9.89
CA GLY A 548 18.45 -5.46 9.29
C GLY A 548 17.81 -5.86 7.97
N TYR A 549 16.80 -5.12 7.51
CA TYR A 549 16.04 -5.49 6.31
C TYR A 549 16.85 -5.42 5.00
N MET A 550 17.96 -4.69 4.94
CA MET A 550 18.89 -4.67 3.79
C MET A 550 19.91 -5.80 3.85
N GLU A 551 19.99 -6.50 4.97
CA GLU A 551 20.99 -7.52 5.19
C GLU A 551 20.45 -8.86 4.74
N THR A 552 21.25 -9.57 3.95
CA THR A 552 20.97 -10.98 3.69
C THR A 552 21.67 -11.77 4.78
N PRO A 553 20.93 -12.47 5.66
CA PRO A 553 21.54 -13.32 6.67
C PRO A 553 22.36 -14.42 6.00
N ASP A 554 23.69 -14.30 6.06
CA ASP A 554 24.60 -15.37 5.66
C ASP A 554 24.85 -16.26 6.88
N VAL A 555 24.30 -17.46 6.83
CA VAL A 555 24.44 -18.42 7.93
C VAL A 555 25.90 -18.82 8.15
N SER A 556 26.76 -18.82 7.13
CA SER A 556 28.18 -19.10 7.30
C SER A 556 28.84 -18.08 8.22
N SER A 557 28.54 -16.79 7.99
CA SER A 557 29.00 -15.69 8.85
C SER A 557 28.41 -15.77 10.27
N ILE A 558 27.15 -16.16 10.42
CA ILE A 558 26.50 -16.36 11.72
C ILE A 558 27.21 -17.45 12.51
N MET A 559 27.49 -18.59 11.87
CA MET A 559 28.16 -19.71 12.52
C MET A 559 29.52 -19.32 13.06
N GLN A 560 30.29 -18.53 12.31
CA GLN A 560 31.58 -18.04 12.76
C GLN A 560 31.44 -17.17 14.01
N ARG A 561 30.47 -16.24 14.03
CA ARG A 561 30.17 -15.40 15.20
C ARG A 561 29.68 -16.19 16.41
N VAL A 562 28.90 -17.25 16.18
CA VAL A 562 28.47 -18.16 17.26
C VAL A 562 29.66 -18.89 17.86
N ARG A 563 30.61 -19.34 17.02
CA ARG A 563 31.85 -20.00 17.46
C ARG A 563 32.76 -19.05 18.23
N GLU A 564 32.84 -17.78 17.82
CA GLU A 564 33.63 -16.73 18.51
C GLU A 564 33.12 -16.41 19.93
N ARG A 565 31.89 -16.84 20.26
CA ARG A 565 31.27 -16.71 21.59
C ARG A 565 31.37 -18.01 22.40
N ASP A 566 32.46 -18.75 22.21
CA ASP A 566 32.81 -19.99 22.93
C ASP A 566 31.84 -21.18 22.76
N VAL A 567 30.96 -21.14 21.76
CA VAL A 567 30.11 -22.30 21.43
C VAL A 567 30.95 -23.32 20.66
N PRO A 568 31.00 -24.61 21.06
CA PRO A 568 31.78 -25.67 20.39
C PRO A 568 31.12 -26.15 19.09
N LEU A 569 30.82 -25.21 18.19
CA LEU A 569 30.18 -25.41 16.90
C LEU A 569 31.25 -25.54 15.80
N ASN A 570 31.19 -26.60 15.00
CA ASN A 570 32.04 -26.74 13.81
C ASN A 570 31.26 -26.36 12.53
N PRO A 571 31.58 -25.22 11.86
CA PRO A 571 30.87 -24.76 10.66
C PRO A 571 30.90 -25.72 9.47
N GLN A 572 32.03 -26.41 9.27
CA GLN A 572 32.23 -27.26 8.09
C GLN A 572 31.50 -28.61 8.22
N GLY A 573 31.34 -29.09 9.46
CA GLY A 573 30.70 -30.37 9.76
C GLY A 573 29.29 -30.26 10.34
N ALA A 574 28.69 -29.06 10.36
CA ALA A 574 27.36 -28.88 10.92
C ALA A 574 26.26 -29.28 9.95
N THR A 575 25.24 -29.92 10.48
CA THR A 575 24.02 -30.25 9.75
C THR A 575 22.90 -29.29 10.11
N PHE A 576 22.27 -28.69 9.10
CA PHE A 576 21.17 -27.75 9.27
C PHE A 576 19.83 -28.44 9.08
N TYR A 577 19.03 -28.43 10.14
CA TYR A 577 17.69 -28.99 10.13
C TYR A 577 16.65 -27.90 9.92
N PHE A 578 15.90 -28.02 8.83
CA PHE A 578 14.76 -27.17 8.50
C PHE A 578 13.45 -27.91 8.69
N ASN A 579 12.46 -27.21 9.21
CA ASN A 579 11.09 -27.67 9.15
C ASN A 579 10.52 -27.38 7.75
N ARG A 580 9.95 -28.40 7.11
CA ARG A 580 9.15 -28.23 5.90
C ARG A 580 7.71 -28.65 6.17
N GLU A 581 6.85 -27.65 6.29
CA GLU A 581 5.40 -27.84 6.45
C GLU A 581 4.82 -28.40 5.13
N MET A 582 4.40 -29.66 5.14
CA MET A 582 3.73 -30.30 4.01
C MET A 582 2.24 -30.30 4.28
N ILE A 583 1.53 -29.35 3.67
CA ILE A 583 0.09 -29.20 3.89
C ILE A 583 -0.66 -30.24 3.06
N ILE A 584 -1.41 -31.09 3.75
CA ILE A 584 -2.27 -32.12 3.16
C ILE A 584 -3.73 -31.71 3.41
N SER A 585 -4.54 -31.68 2.35
CA SER A 585 -5.98 -31.40 2.42
C SER A 585 -6.77 -32.57 3.01
N GLY A 586 -7.94 -32.29 3.62
CA GLY A 586 -8.85 -33.31 4.17
C GLY A 586 -8.71 -33.61 5.67
N GLY A 587 -8.03 -32.76 6.46
CA GLY A 587 -7.96 -32.88 7.91
C GLY A 587 -9.16 -32.25 8.65
N SER A 588 -9.08 -32.18 9.98
CA SER A 588 -10.17 -31.70 10.86
C SER A 588 -10.20 -30.18 11.11
N ALA A 589 -9.42 -29.39 10.37
CA ALA A 589 -9.30 -27.94 10.60
C ALA A 589 -10.63 -27.28 10.33
N LYS A 590 -10.89 -26.20 11.06
CA LYS A 590 -12.12 -25.42 10.91
C LYS A 590 -12.00 -24.53 9.68
N MET A 591 -11.81 -25.11 8.50
CA MET A 591 -11.72 -24.46 7.19
C MET A 591 -12.54 -25.26 6.19
N TRP A 592 -13.10 -24.61 5.16
CA TRP A 592 -13.79 -25.33 4.09
C TRP A 592 -12.76 -26.02 3.19
N GLU A 593 -13.13 -27.13 2.54
CA GLU A 593 -12.18 -27.93 1.73
C GLU A 593 -11.51 -27.13 0.61
N TRP A 594 -12.26 -26.28 -0.10
CA TRP A 594 -11.66 -25.41 -1.11
C TRP A 594 -10.65 -24.41 -0.51
N GLN A 595 -10.89 -23.92 0.72
CA GLN A 595 -9.97 -23.01 1.41
C GLN A 595 -8.70 -23.75 1.83
N LYS A 596 -8.80 -25.02 2.24
CA LYS A 596 -7.63 -25.86 2.56
C LYS A 596 -6.77 -26.09 1.32
N SER A 597 -7.39 -26.48 0.20
CA SER A 597 -6.69 -26.65 -1.08
C SER A 597 -6.06 -25.34 -1.57
N PHE A 598 -6.76 -24.22 -1.42
CA PHE A 598 -6.23 -22.91 -1.79
C PHE A 598 -5.08 -22.48 -0.88
N TYR A 599 -5.18 -22.69 0.43
CA TYR A 599 -4.09 -22.43 1.37
C TYR A 599 -2.87 -23.31 1.07
N ALA A 600 -3.06 -24.59 0.75
CA ALA A 600 -1.98 -25.49 0.33
C ALA A 600 -1.30 -24.99 -0.95
N PHE A 601 -2.09 -24.52 -1.93
CA PHE A 601 -1.56 -23.89 -3.15
C PHE A 601 -0.75 -22.62 -2.82
N LEU A 602 -1.28 -21.71 -2.01
CA LEU A 602 -0.59 -20.48 -1.62
C LEU A 602 0.71 -20.78 -0.84
N SER A 603 0.67 -21.72 0.09
CA SER A 603 1.82 -22.14 0.89
C SER A 603 2.92 -22.76 0.03
N ARG A 604 2.55 -23.60 -0.94
CA ARG A 604 3.50 -24.20 -1.89
C ARG A 604 4.20 -23.17 -2.79
N ASN A 605 3.51 -22.09 -3.13
CA ASN A 605 4.05 -20.99 -3.94
C ASN A 605 4.71 -19.89 -3.10
N ALA A 606 4.56 -19.92 -1.77
CA ALA A 606 5.25 -19.00 -0.88
C ALA A 606 6.75 -19.33 -0.84
N ARG A 607 7.60 -18.31 -0.78
CA ARG A 607 9.05 -18.52 -0.84
C ARG A 607 9.55 -19.25 0.41
N PRO A 608 10.31 -20.36 0.27
CA PRO A 608 10.91 -21.08 1.39
C PRO A 608 11.90 -20.22 2.18
N VAL A 609 11.99 -20.44 3.49
CA VAL A 609 12.89 -19.70 4.38
C VAL A 609 14.37 -19.99 4.09
N LYS A 610 14.68 -21.22 3.65
CA LYS A 610 16.05 -21.68 3.35
C LYS A 610 16.74 -20.93 2.21
N ASP A 611 15.97 -20.40 1.25
CA ASP A 611 16.50 -19.70 0.08
C ASP A 611 17.11 -18.33 0.43
N TYR A 612 16.97 -17.90 1.69
CA TYR A 612 17.55 -16.65 2.21
C TYR A 612 18.91 -16.83 2.86
N TYR A 613 19.30 -18.05 3.23
CA TYR A 613 20.36 -18.28 4.21
C TYR A 613 21.72 -18.68 3.64
N GLN A 614 21.83 -18.79 2.30
CA GLN A 614 23.07 -19.11 1.58
C GLN A 614 23.81 -20.36 2.12
N ILE A 615 23.07 -21.34 2.65
CA ILE A 615 23.66 -22.58 3.20
C ILE A 615 24.04 -23.51 2.06
N VAL A 616 25.18 -24.19 2.22
CA VAL A 616 25.63 -25.22 1.26
C VAL A 616 24.56 -26.33 1.19
N PRO A 617 24.02 -26.67 -0.01
CA PRO A 617 22.92 -27.61 -0.12
C PRO A 617 23.15 -28.99 0.51
N THR A 618 24.40 -29.46 0.55
CA THR A 618 24.78 -30.76 1.12
C THR A 618 24.69 -30.82 2.66
N GLN A 619 24.63 -29.67 3.33
CA GLN A 619 24.50 -29.58 4.79
C GLN A 619 23.03 -29.48 5.24
N ILE A 620 22.08 -29.40 4.32
CA ILE A 620 20.66 -29.17 4.61
C ILE A 620 19.91 -30.50 4.72
N ILE A 621 19.22 -30.70 5.84
CA ILE A 621 18.20 -31.75 6.02
C ILE A 621 16.84 -31.09 6.26
N GLU A 622 15.87 -31.37 5.39
CA GLU A 622 14.49 -30.97 5.59
C GLU A 622 13.72 -32.11 6.27
N ILE A 623 13.16 -31.82 7.45
CA ILE A 623 12.24 -32.72 8.13
C ILE A 623 10.84 -32.34 7.70
N GLY A 624 10.26 -33.16 6.82
CA GLY A 624 8.90 -33.01 6.34
C GLY A 624 7.89 -33.26 7.46
N LEU A 625 7.06 -32.27 7.73
CA LEU A 625 5.98 -32.33 8.70
C LEU A 625 4.65 -32.35 7.93
N PRO A 626 4.07 -33.54 7.70
CA PRO A 626 2.75 -33.64 7.11
C PRO A 626 1.73 -33.05 8.10
N ILE A 627 1.19 -31.89 7.75
CA ILE A 627 0.15 -31.22 8.52
C ILE A 627 -1.14 -31.39 7.75
N GLN A 628 -2.03 -32.22 8.28
CA GLN A 628 -3.39 -32.32 7.80
C GLN A 628 -4.18 -31.12 8.34
N LEU A 629 -4.56 -30.22 7.43
CA LEU A 629 -5.49 -29.15 7.76
C LEU A 629 -6.88 -29.72 7.89
#